data_AF-A0A8B7N5W7-F1
#
_entry.id   AF-A0A8B7N5W7-F1
#
_cell.length_a   1.000
_cell.length_b   1.000
_cell.length_c   1.000
_cell.angle_alpha   90.00
_cell.angle_beta   90.00
_cell.angle_gamma   90.00
#
_symmetry.space_group_name_H-M   'P 1'
#
loop_
_entity.id
_entity.type
_entity.pdbx_description
1 polymer ?
#
loop_
_entity_poly.entity_id
_entity_poly.type
_entity_poly.pdbx_seq_one_letter_code
_entity_poly.pdbx_strand_id
1 'polypeptide(L)'
;MPLDESTKQILMLVRFLPLACGRELKKCVTTASIALLQSLSRLLQLAEDHNTPALETAYTQLTGQTWGECKAIQSLPCNNVHAVLRALRLELDVVDDAYREITESLEGDGKGWNVLKMPRMDADEDSDTEESDSEAIGWSPEDKLKLDCFVKVAKAVKLLYKRCLEVLDSRTKETNPDVFSDNNRQLWATTDDLRQSTKSLPELLDDLVLSMYPPVNWDVLVKNSHLVMDVCEAALSVLLRRQLATEEHLQSLQFLSTALAHTRRKVDTTAAHG
;
A
#
# COMPACT_ATOMS: atom_id res chain seq x y z
N MET A 1 -2.87 -13.86 38.06
CA MET A 1 -2.54 -12.51 38.58
C MET A 1 -1.50 -11.74 37.75
N PRO A 2 -0.41 -12.31 37.20
CA PRO A 2 0.59 -11.52 36.44
C PRO A 2 0.08 -11.03 35.06
N LEU A 3 -0.81 -11.78 34.41
CA LEU A 3 -1.32 -11.41 33.08
C LEU A 3 -2.20 -10.16 33.11
N ASP A 4 -3.01 -9.99 34.17
CA ASP A 4 -3.87 -8.82 34.34
C ASP A 4 -3.06 -7.52 34.45
N GLU A 5 -1.94 -7.56 35.17
CA GLU A 5 -1.03 -6.42 35.30
C GLU A 5 -0.31 -6.11 33.99
N SER A 6 0.21 -7.12 33.28
CA SER A 6 0.83 -6.93 31.97
C SER A 6 -0.15 -6.39 30.92
N THR A 7 -1.39 -6.87 30.90
CA THR A 7 -2.45 -6.36 30.03
C THR A 7 -2.78 -4.90 30.35
N LYS A 8 -2.88 -4.54 31.64
CA LYS A 8 -3.08 -3.13 32.05
C LYS A 8 -1.95 -2.23 31.59
N GLN A 9 -0.70 -2.67 31.71
CA GLN A 9 0.47 -1.90 31.26
C GLN A 9 0.46 -1.65 29.74
N ILE A 10 0.12 -2.67 28.94
CA ILE A 10 -0.03 -2.53 27.49
C ILE A 10 -1.13 -1.53 27.15
N LEU A 11 -2.29 -1.63 27.81
CA LEU A 11 -3.41 -0.70 27.60
C LEU A 11 -3.08 0.74 28.00
N MET A 12 -2.35 0.93 29.10
CA MET A 12 -1.87 2.25 29.51
C MET A 12 -0.92 2.84 28.47
N LEU A 13 0.02 2.06 27.95
CA LEU A 13 0.96 2.52 26.92
C LEU A 13 0.22 3.00 25.65
N VAL A 14 -0.74 2.22 25.16
CA VAL A 14 -1.56 2.59 23.99
C VAL A 14 -2.40 3.85 24.25
N ARG A 15 -3.04 3.93 25.42
CA ARG A 15 -3.91 5.06 25.78
C ARG A 15 -3.13 6.37 25.93
N PHE A 16 -1.98 6.32 26.59
CA PHE A 16 -1.21 7.50 26.97
C PHE A 16 -0.12 7.88 25.97
N LEU A 17 0.10 7.11 24.90
CA LEU A 17 1.01 7.53 23.83
C LEU A 17 0.52 8.86 23.20
N PRO A 18 1.29 9.96 23.35
CA PRO A 18 0.86 11.27 22.87
C PRO A 18 0.72 11.28 21.35
N LEU A 19 -0.33 11.93 20.85
CA LEU A 19 -0.47 12.19 19.41
C LEU A 19 0.68 13.04 18.86
N ALA A 20 1.34 13.79 19.73
CA ALA A 20 2.54 14.54 19.37
C ALA A 20 3.64 13.63 18.82
N CYS A 21 3.75 12.36 19.26
CA CYS A 21 4.75 11.41 18.76
C CYS A 21 4.47 10.89 17.34
N GLY A 22 3.38 11.34 16.70
CA GLY A 22 2.98 10.97 15.35
C GLY A 22 1.84 9.94 15.31
N ARG A 23 0.96 10.10 14.32
CA ARG A 23 -0.26 9.29 14.16
C ARG A 23 0.08 7.89 13.68
N GLU A 24 1.01 7.74 12.75
CA GLU A 24 1.34 6.42 12.22
C GLU A 24 2.06 5.56 13.25
N LEU A 25 2.99 6.13 14.03
CA LEU A 25 3.61 5.42 15.16
C LEU A 25 2.55 4.93 16.14
N LYS A 26 1.59 5.81 16.51
CA LYS A 26 0.50 5.42 17.40
C LYS A 26 -0.34 4.30 16.82
N LYS A 27 -0.64 4.33 15.51
CA LYS A 27 -1.33 3.26 14.81
C LYS A 27 -0.54 1.95 14.90
N CYS A 28 0.75 1.93 14.60
CA CYS A 28 1.60 0.73 14.70
C CYS A 28 1.57 0.13 16.11
N VAL A 29 1.79 0.95 17.14
CA VAL A 29 1.78 0.51 18.54
C VAL A 29 0.41 -0.04 18.93
N THR A 30 -0.66 0.64 18.54
CA THR A 30 -2.04 0.23 18.84
C THR A 30 -2.37 -1.10 18.17
N THR A 31 -2.08 -1.24 16.87
CA THR A 31 -2.34 -2.47 16.11
C THR A 31 -1.56 -3.66 16.68
N ALA A 32 -0.26 -3.49 16.96
CA ALA A 32 0.56 -4.56 17.54
C ALA A 32 0.07 -4.95 18.95
N SER A 33 -0.34 -3.97 19.76
CA SER A 33 -0.88 -4.23 21.09
C SER A 33 -2.22 -4.98 21.03
N ILE A 34 -3.12 -4.60 20.10
CA ILE A 34 -4.39 -5.30 19.88
C ILE A 34 -4.14 -6.74 19.43
N ALA A 35 -3.25 -6.96 18.46
CA ALA A 35 -2.92 -8.29 17.95
C ALA A 35 -2.36 -9.20 19.07
N LEU A 36 -1.43 -8.68 19.90
CA LEU A 36 -0.92 -9.42 21.05
C LEU A 36 -2.03 -9.78 22.05
N LEU A 37 -2.86 -8.81 22.43
CA LEU A 37 -3.94 -9.05 23.40
C LEU A 37 -4.98 -10.05 22.87
N GLN A 38 -5.31 -9.99 21.58
CA GLN A 38 -6.17 -10.97 20.92
C GLN A 38 -5.54 -12.37 20.92
N SER A 39 -4.24 -12.47 20.60
CA SER A 39 -3.55 -13.77 20.59
C SER A 39 -3.46 -14.37 22.00
N LEU A 40 -3.16 -13.55 23.02
CA LEU A 40 -3.14 -13.97 24.42
C LEU A 40 -4.53 -14.42 24.89
N SER A 41 -5.58 -13.68 24.52
CA SER A 41 -6.96 -14.05 24.85
C SER A 41 -7.34 -15.41 24.25
N ARG A 42 -6.98 -15.68 22.99
CA ARG A 42 -7.22 -16.98 22.35
C ARG A 42 -6.44 -18.10 23.01
N LEU A 43 -5.19 -17.85 23.40
CA LEU A 43 -4.35 -18.83 24.09
C LEU A 43 -4.92 -19.19 25.46
N LEU A 44 -5.45 -18.21 26.20
CA LEU A 44 -6.13 -18.45 27.47
C LEU A 44 -7.44 -19.22 27.31
N GLN A 45 -8.25 -18.89 26.30
CA GLN A 45 -9.48 -19.63 26.00
C GLN A 45 -9.18 -21.11 25.71
N LEU A 46 -8.12 -21.39 24.93
CA LEU A 46 -7.67 -22.76 24.68
C LEU A 46 -7.12 -23.44 25.95
N ALA A 47 -6.55 -22.67 26.88
CA ALA A 47 -6.08 -23.14 28.19
C ALA A 47 -7.21 -23.64 29.10
N GLU A 48 -8.41 -23.08 28.95
CA GLU A 48 -9.60 -23.44 29.70
C GLU A 48 -10.33 -24.66 29.10
N ASP A 49 -10.12 -24.94 27.80
CA ASP A 49 -10.70 -26.11 27.13
C ASP A 49 -9.92 -27.38 27.46
N HIS A 50 -10.59 -28.33 28.14
CA HIS A 50 -10.01 -29.63 28.46
C HIS A 50 -10.34 -30.70 27.40
N ASN A 51 -9.28 -31.24 26.79
CA ASN A 51 -9.15 -32.61 26.29
C ASN A 51 -9.61 -32.94 24.85
N THR A 52 -8.70 -32.82 23.86
CA THR A 52 -8.67 -33.61 22.60
C THR A 52 -7.26 -33.54 21.96
N PRO A 53 -6.85 -34.48 21.09
CA PRO A 53 -5.56 -34.39 20.36
C PRO A 53 -5.48 -33.21 19.38
N ALA A 54 -6.62 -32.69 18.90
CA ALA A 54 -6.68 -31.45 18.13
C ALA A 54 -6.19 -30.22 18.91
N LEU A 55 -6.23 -30.29 20.25
CA LEU A 55 -5.80 -29.25 21.16
C LEU A 55 -4.27 -29.05 21.09
N GLU A 56 -3.47 -30.12 20.95
CA GLU A 56 -2.00 -30.04 20.92
C GLU A 56 -1.47 -29.27 19.70
N THR A 57 -2.05 -29.53 18.52
CA THR A 57 -1.76 -28.76 17.30
C THR A 57 -2.20 -27.31 17.45
N ALA A 58 -3.39 -27.06 18.01
CA ALA A 58 -3.89 -25.71 18.26
C ALA A 58 -3.03 -24.92 19.26
N TYR A 59 -2.53 -25.57 20.32
CA TYR A 59 -1.60 -24.96 21.27
C TYR A 59 -0.30 -24.55 20.59
N THR A 60 0.27 -25.43 19.77
CA THR A 60 1.53 -25.15 19.06
C THR A 60 1.36 -23.96 18.12
N GLN A 61 0.24 -23.92 17.38
CA GLN A 61 -0.06 -22.81 16.47
C GLN A 61 -0.30 -21.48 17.23
N LEU A 62 -1.12 -21.48 18.28
CA LEU A 62 -1.44 -20.26 19.03
C LEU A 62 -0.27 -19.73 19.85
N THR A 63 0.57 -20.61 20.41
CA THR A 63 1.82 -20.19 21.07
C THR A 63 2.80 -19.61 20.07
N GLY A 64 2.92 -20.23 18.88
CA GLY A 64 3.70 -19.69 17.76
C GLY A 64 3.21 -18.31 17.31
N GLN A 65 1.88 -18.14 17.17
CA GLN A 65 1.26 -16.86 16.84
C GLN A 65 1.55 -15.81 17.91
N THR A 66 1.29 -16.12 19.18
CA THR A 66 1.54 -15.20 20.31
C THR A 66 3.00 -14.78 20.37
N TRP A 67 3.93 -15.71 20.15
CA TRP A 67 5.35 -15.40 20.07
C TRP A 67 5.70 -14.51 18.87
N GLY A 68 5.04 -14.74 17.73
CA GLY A 68 5.09 -13.86 16.56
C GLY A 68 4.67 -12.43 16.90
N GLU A 69 3.57 -12.25 17.62
CA GLU A 69 3.09 -10.93 18.05
C GLU A 69 4.06 -10.25 19.04
N CYS A 70 4.66 -11.01 19.96
CA CYS A 70 5.72 -10.49 20.83
C CYS A 70 6.93 -9.98 20.01
N LYS A 71 7.34 -10.71 18.97
CA LYS A 71 8.40 -10.25 18.04
C LYS A 71 7.96 -9.02 17.24
N ALA A 72 6.69 -8.92 16.87
CA ALA A 72 6.15 -7.76 16.19
C ALA A 72 6.26 -6.49 17.06
N ILE A 73 6.01 -6.61 18.37
CA ILE A 73 6.21 -5.51 19.34
C ILE A 73 7.69 -5.12 19.45
N GLN A 74 8.60 -6.09 19.50
CA GLN A 74 10.04 -5.81 19.55
C GLN A 74 10.56 -5.12 18.29
N SER A 75 9.89 -5.32 17.15
CA SER A 75 10.23 -4.70 15.85
C SER A 75 9.40 -3.44 15.53
N LEU A 76 8.75 -2.84 16.54
CA LEU A 76 8.04 -1.59 16.36
C LEU A 76 8.99 -0.45 15.96
N PRO A 77 8.54 0.46 15.09
CA PRO A 77 9.32 1.63 14.72
C PRO A 77 9.60 2.50 15.94
N CYS A 78 10.81 3.04 16.05
CA CYS A 78 11.24 3.84 17.20
C CYS A 78 10.69 5.29 17.18
N ASN A 79 10.26 5.78 16.01
CA ASN A 79 9.68 7.11 15.85
C ASN A 79 8.72 7.16 14.64
N ASN A 80 8.03 8.29 14.46
CA ASN A 80 7.03 8.42 13.39
C ASN A 80 7.61 8.34 11.98
N VAL A 81 8.84 8.82 11.78
CA VAL A 81 9.50 8.73 10.46
C VAL A 81 9.69 7.27 10.09
N HIS A 82 10.22 6.44 11.00
CA HIS A 82 10.37 5.00 10.77
C HIS A 82 9.03 4.30 10.58
N ALA A 83 7.97 4.75 11.27
CA ALA A 83 6.63 4.18 11.12
C ALA A 83 6.06 4.42 9.72
N VAL A 84 6.09 5.67 9.25
CA VAL A 84 5.63 6.02 7.90
C VAL A 84 6.52 5.38 6.84
N LEU A 85 7.83 5.37 7.03
CA LEU A 85 8.78 4.76 6.10
C LEU A 85 8.50 3.26 5.92
N ARG A 86 8.31 2.51 7.03
CA ARG A 86 7.93 1.09 6.99
C ARG A 86 6.64 0.89 6.19
N ALA A 87 5.63 1.72 6.41
CA ALA A 87 4.37 1.58 5.70
C ALA A 87 4.48 1.91 4.20
N LEU A 88 5.23 2.95 3.83
CA LEU A 88 5.48 3.29 2.44
C LEU A 88 6.29 2.21 1.70
N ARG A 89 7.19 1.48 2.39
CA ARG A 89 7.89 0.33 1.80
C ARG A 89 6.91 -0.80 1.44
N LEU A 90 6.03 -1.16 2.38
CA LEU A 90 5.00 -2.18 2.14
C LEU A 90 4.06 -1.78 0.99
N GLU A 91 3.66 -0.50 0.94
CA GLU A 91 2.84 0.02 -0.15
C GLU A 91 3.60 0.09 -1.48
N LEU A 92 4.91 0.39 -1.47
CA LEU A 92 5.74 0.37 -2.67
C LEU A 92 5.81 -1.03 -3.28
N ASP A 93 5.87 -2.09 -2.47
CA ASP A 93 5.87 -3.47 -2.99
C ASP A 93 4.57 -3.75 -3.77
N VAL A 94 3.42 -3.35 -3.22
CA VAL A 94 2.10 -3.46 -3.89
C VAL A 94 2.06 -2.62 -5.18
N VAL A 95 2.57 -1.39 -5.14
CA VAL A 95 2.64 -0.49 -6.31
C VAL A 95 3.57 -1.07 -7.39
N ASP A 96 4.68 -1.67 -6.98
CA ASP A 96 5.65 -2.30 -7.89
C ASP A 96 5.04 -3.54 -8.55
N ASP A 97 4.30 -4.35 -7.81
CA ASP A 97 3.57 -5.50 -8.33
C ASP A 97 2.50 -5.07 -9.33
N ALA A 98 1.63 -4.11 -9.00
CA ALA A 98 0.60 -3.61 -9.89
C ALA A 98 1.18 -2.99 -11.19
N TYR A 99 2.26 -2.21 -11.06
CA TYR A 99 2.96 -1.65 -12.23
C TYR A 99 3.59 -2.73 -13.10
N ARG A 100 4.20 -3.74 -12.50
CA ARG A 100 4.80 -4.87 -13.23
C ARG A 100 3.71 -5.67 -13.95
N GLU A 101 2.64 -6.01 -13.24
CA GLU A 101 1.49 -6.76 -13.76
C GLU A 101 0.92 -6.13 -15.03
N ILE A 102 0.61 -4.82 -15.01
CA ILE A 102 0.05 -4.15 -16.19
C ILE A 102 1.07 -4.03 -17.34
N THR A 103 2.35 -3.85 -17.03
CA THR A 103 3.40 -3.76 -18.04
C THR A 103 3.60 -5.11 -18.74
N GLU A 104 3.73 -6.18 -17.97
CA GLU A 104 3.86 -7.55 -18.49
C GLU A 104 2.61 -7.99 -19.25
N SER A 105 1.42 -7.61 -18.77
CA SER A 105 0.16 -7.91 -19.45
C SER A 105 0.09 -7.26 -20.84
N LEU A 106 0.52 -5.99 -20.97
CA LEU A 106 0.56 -5.27 -22.23
C LEU A 106 1.59 -5.85 -23.21
N GLU A 107 2.73 -6.33 -22.71
CA GLU A 107 3.74 -7.04 -23.51
C GLU A 107 3.27 -8.43 -23.97
N GLY A 108 2.45 -9.11 -23.15
CA GLY A 108 1.90 -10.45 -23.39
C GLY A 108 0.55 -10.49 -24.13
N ASP A 109 0.14 -9.42 -24.80
CA ASP A 109 -1.13 -9.29 -25.53
C ASP A 109 -2.42 -9.48 -24.69
N GLY A 110 -2.35 -9.48 -23.35
CA GLY A 110 -3.50 -9.72 -22.47
C GLY A 110 -4.08 -11.14 -22.53
N LYS A 111 -3.43 -12.06 -23.25
CA LYS A 111 -3.85 -13.46 -23.40
C LYS A 111 -3.55 -14.24 -22.13
N GLY A 112 -4.37 -14.04 -21.11
CA GLY A 112 -4.21 -14.65 -19.78
C GLY A 112 -5.14 -14.05 -18.73
N TRP A 113 -5.60 -12.81 -18.93
CA TRP A 113 -6.63 -12.18 -18.10
C TRP A 113 -8.03 -12.65 -18.54
N ASN A 114 -8.27 -13.95 -18.48
CA ASN A 114 -9.63 -14.47 -18.56
C ASN A 114 -10.27 -14.26 -17.18
N VAL A 115 -10.91 -13.10 -17.01
CA VAL A 115 -11.97 -12.94 -16.02
C VAL A 115 -12.95 -14.07 -16.27
N LEU A 116 -12.98 -15.04 -15.35
CA LEU A 116 -13.85 -16.22 -15.36
C LEU A 116 -13.53 -17.29 -16.43
N LYS A 117 -12.47 -18.09 -16.20
CA LYS A 117 -12.67 -19.54 -16.31
C LYS A 117 -13.52 -20.01 -15.11
N MET A 118 -14.78 -19.55 -15.02
CA MET A 118 -15.75 -20.31 -14.24
C MET A 118 -16.07 -21.54 -15.09
N PRO A 119 -15.83 -22.76 -14.59
CA PRO A 119 -16.36 -23.94 -15.25
C PRO A 119 -17.86 -23.74 -15.35
N ARG A 120 -18.43 -23.70 -16.56
CA ARG A 120 -19.88 -23.86 -16.70
C ARG A 120 -20.20 -25.21 -16.09
N MET A 121 -20.86 -25.22 -14.93
CA MET A 121 -21.11 -26.43 -14.14
C MET A 121 -22.22 -27.32 -14.72
N ASP A 122 -22.72 -26.99 -15.92
CA ASP A 122 -23.84 -27.68 -16.58
C ASP A 122 -23.50 -28.00 -18.05
N ALA A 123 -22.38 -28.68 -18.31
CA ALA A 123 -22.15 -29.31 -19.61
C ALA A 123 -22.11 -30.83 -19.41
N ASP A 124 -23.22 -31.49 -19.73
CA ASP A 124 -23.33 -32.93 -19.81
C ASP A 124 -22.16 -33.50 -20.63
N GLU A 125 -21.48 -34.49 -20.06
CA GLU A 125 -20.42 -35.29 -20.69
C GLU A 125 -21.02 -36.08 -21.87
N ASP A 126 -21.16 -35.46 -23.05
CA ASP A 126 -21.18 -36.12 -24.36
C ASP A 126 -21.52 -35.12 -25.48
N SER A 127 -20.67 -34.11 -25.68
CA SER A 127 -20.64 -33.42 -26.98
C SER A 127 -19.21 -33.05 -27.34
N ASP A 128 -18.70 -33.65 -28.43
CA ASP A 128 -17.54 -33.19 -29.20
C ASP A 128 -17.87 -31.84 -29.85
N THR A 129 -18.14 -30.83 -29.03
CA THR A 129 -18.25 -29.45 -29.49
C THR A 129 -16.87 -28.87 -29.35
N GLU A 130 -16.24 -28.60 -30.49
CA GLU A 130 -15.04 -27.76 -30.62
C GLU A 130 -15.10 -26.67 -29.55
N GLU A 131 -14.06 -26.59 -28.70
CA GLU A 131 -13.86 -25.49 -27.76
C GLU A 131 -14.05 -24.19 -28.55
N SER A 132 -15.26 -23.64 -28.54
CA SER A 132 -15.55 -22.34 -29.08
C SER A 132 -14.67 -21.42 -28.26
N ASP A 133 -13.54 -21.00 -28.85
CA ASP A 133 -12.78 -19.84 -28.48
C ASP A 133 -13.81 -18.71 -28.29
N SER A 134 -14.31 -18.55 -27.07
CA SER A 134 -14.96 -17.32 -26.67
C SER A 134 -13.85 -16.30 -26.80
N GLU A 135 -13.80 -15.61 -27.95
CA GLU A 135 -12.74 -14.69 -28.34
C GLU A 135 -12.30 -13.92 -27.11
N ALA A 136 -11.13 -14.27 -26.56
CA ALA A 136 -10.60 -13.58 -25.40
C ALA A 136 -10.52 -12.11 -25.82
N ILE A 137 -11.34 -11.25 -25.19
CA ILE A 137 -11.38 -9.83 -25.49
C ILE A 137 -10.01 -9.29 -25.06
N GLY A 138 -9.08 -9.26 -25.99
CA GLY A 138 -7.75 -8.72 -25.81
C GLY A 138 -7.70 -7.24 -26.21
N TRP A 139 -6.62 -6.57 -25.85
CA TRP A 139 -6.38 -5.21 -26.33
C TRP A 139 -6.16 -5.18 -27.84
N SER A 140 -6.83 -4.25 -28.53
CA SER A 140 -6.49 -3.94 -29.91
C SER A 140 -5.10 -3.26 -29.99
N PRO A 141 -4.44 -3.25 -31.16
CA PRO A 141 -3.18 -2.51 -31.35
C PRO A 141 -3.31 -1.01 -31.02
N GLU A 142 -4.48 -0.43 -31.29
CA GLU A 142 -4.79 0.97 -30.99
C GLU A 142 -4.91 1.20 -29.47
N ASP A 143 -5.57 0.27 -28.75
CA ASP A 143 -5.68 0.33 -27.30
C ASP A 143 -4.28 0.30 -26.65
N LYS A 144 -3.41 -0.61 -27.08
CA LYS A 144 -2.04 -0.71 -26.54
C LYS A 144 -1.25 0.58 -26.71
N LEU A 145 -1.37 1.23 -27.87
CA LEU A 145 -0.69 2.49 -28.13
C LEU A 145 -1.21 3.61 -27.20
N LYS A 146 -2.52 3.66 -26.98
CA LYS A 146 -3.15 4.64 -26.07
C LYS A 146 -2.82 4.35 -24.61
N LEU A 147 -2.78 3.07 -24.21
CA LEU A 147 -2.54 2.62 -22.83
C LEU A 147 -1.14 2.96 -22.30
N ASP A 148 -0.13 3.13 -23.16
CA ASP A 148 1.22 3.55 -22.76
C ASP A 148 1.23 4.86 -21.93
N CYS A 149 0.34 5.81 -22.22
CA CYS A 149 0.27 7.05 -21.43
C CYS A 149 -0.27 6.82 -20.01
N PHE A 150 -1.15 5.82 -19.83
CA PHE A 150 -1.75 5.44 -18.56
C PHE A 150 -0.78 4.59 -17.72
N VAL A 151 0.02 3.72 -18.37
CA VAL A 151 1.15 3.03 -17.70
C VAL A 151 2.14 4.04 -17.11
N LYS A 152 2.34 5.20 -17.78
CA LYS A 152 3.21 6.27 -17.25
C LYS A 152 2.63 6.93 -16.00
N VAL A 153 1.31 6.93 -15.79
CA VAL A 153 0.68 7.36 -14.53
C VAL A 153 1.07 6.39 -13.42
N ALA A 154 0.90 5.07 -13.63
CA ALA A 154 1.33 4.05 -12.68
C ALA A 154 2.83 4.14 -12.37
N LYS A 155 3.67 4.37 -13.38
CA LYS A 155 5.12 4.61 -13.21
C LYS A 155 5.42 5.83 -12.35
N ALA A 156 4.62 6.89 -12.47
CA ALA A 156 4.80 8.10 -11.68
C ALA A 156 4.47 7.87 -10.20
N VAL A 157 3.46 7.05 -9.88
CA VAL A 157 3.16 6.61 -8.50
C VAL A 157 4.36 5.86 -7.91
N LYS A 158 4.88 4.87 -8.63
CA LYS A 158 6.09 4.14 -8.24
C LYS A 158 7.27 5.07 -7.97
N LEU A 159 7.52 6.02 -8.87
CA LEU A 159 8.62 6.97 -8.71
C LEU A 159 8.40 7.90 -7.49
N LEU A 160 7.17 8.35 -7.26
CA LEU A 160 6.81 9.14 -6.09
C LEU A 160 7.11 8.38 -4.78
N TYR A 161 6.70 7.12 -4.67
CA TYR A 161 7.01 6.30 -3.50
C TYR A 161 8.51 6.17 -3.27
N LYS A 162 9.29 5.91 -4.33
CA LYS A 162 10.76 5.88 -4.23
C LYS A 162 11.33 7.20 -3.72
N ARG A 163 10.83 8.34 -4.19
CA ARG A 163 11.25 9.66 -3.67
C ARG A 163 10.81 9.89 -2.23
N CYS A 164 9.61 9.47 -1.83
CA CYS A 164 9.18 9.52 -0.43
C CYS A 164 10.15 8.76 0.47
N LEU A 165 10.54 7.55 0.07
CA LEU A 165 11.46 6.71 0.83
C LEU A 165 12.85 7.34 0.93
N GLU A 166 13.41 7.81 -0.18
CA GLU A 166 14.71 8.49 -0.19
C GLU A 166 14.74 9.70 0.76
N VAL A 167 13.71 10.56 0.67
CA VAL A 167 13.58 11.75 1.51
C VAL A 167 13.46 11.37 2.98
N LEU A 168 12.60 10.41 3.33
CA LEU A 168 12.42 10.00 4.73
C LEU A 168 13.64 9.25 5.29
N ASP A 169 14.30 8.40 4.49
CA ASP A 169 15.53 7.71 4.90
C ASP A 169 16.63 8.72 5.25
N SER A 170 16.74 9.85 4.52
CA SER A 170 17.68 10.92 4.90
C SER A 170 17.36 11.52 6.28
N ARG A 171 16.07 11.71 6.59
CA ARG A 171 15.62 12.27 7.88
C ARG A 171 15.81 11.33 9.05
N THR A 172 15.83 10.01 8.84
CA THR A 172 16.11 9.06 9.93
C THR A 172 17.47 9.30 10.58
N LYS A 173 18.46 9.76 9.80
CA LYS A 173 19.83 10.04 10.25
C LYS A 173 19.95 11.36 11.02
N GLU A 174 19.01 12.27 10.83
CA GLU A 174 19.06 13.65 11.35
C GLU A 174 18.17 13.87 12.58
N THR A 175 17.41 12.85 13.01
CA THR A 175 16.48 13.01 14.14
C THR A 175 17.21 13.36 15.44
N ASN A 176 16.70 14.40 16.12
CA ASN A 176 17.23 14.84 17.41
C ASN A 176 16.95 13.77 18.49
N PRO A 177 17.90 13.44 19.38
CA PRO A 177 17.67 12.51 20.48
C PRO A 177 16.53 12.93 21.43
N ASP A 178 16.25 14.23 21.54
CA ASP A 178 15.08 14.72 22.27
C ASP A 178 13.81 14.57 21.43
N VAL A 179 13.11 13.47 21.68
CA VAL A 179 11.79 13.14 21.14
C VAL A 179 10.86 14.34 21.22
N PHE A 180 10.79 15.07 22.34
CA PHE A 180 9.80 16.14 22.52
C PHE A 180 10.23 17.52 22.00
N SER A 181 11.35 17.61 21.28
CA SER A 181 11.77 18.86 20.67
C SER A 181 10.77 19.37 19.61
N ASP A 182 10.62 20.70 19.51
CA ASP A 182 9.71 21.33 18.55
C ASP A 182 10.03 20.95 17.09
N ASN A 183 11.32 20.76 16.77
CA ASN A 183 11.76 20.31 15.45
C ASN A 183 11.26 18.90 15.12
N ASN A 184 11.38 17.96 16.06
CA ASN A 184 10.86 16.60 15.89
C ASN A 184 9.32 16.63 15.75
N ARG A 185 8.63 17.48 16.53
CA ARG A 185 7.18 17.65 16.43
C ARG A 185 6.72 18.13 15.07
N GLN A 186 7.39 19.14 14.51
CA GLN A 186 7.09 19.65 13.17
C GLN A 186 7.40 18.61 12.09
N LEU A 187 8.51 17.88 12.23
CA LEU A 187 8.88 16.78 11.34
C LEU A 187 7.79 15.70 11.34
N TRP A 188 7.40 15.20 12.51
CA TRP A 188 6.39 14.15 12.60
C TRP A 188 5.04 14.58 12.05
N ALA A 189 4.61 15.82 12.30
CA ALA A 189 3.38 16.36 11.73
C ALA A 189 3.46 16.41 10.19
N THR A 190 4.58 16.86 9.63
CA THR A 190 4.77 16.90 8.17
C THR A 190 4.85 15.49 7.57
N THR A 191 5.46 14.54 8.29
CA THR A 191 5.50 13.12 7.91
C THR A 191 4.12 12.47 7.96
N ASP A 192 3.28 12.84 8.93
CA ASP A 192 1.87 12.40 8.99
C ASP A 192 1.05 12.99 7.84
N ASP A 193 1.25 14.27 7.49
CA ASP A 193 0.63 14.87 6.32
C ASP A 193 1.01 14.13 5.04
N LEU A 194 2.29 13.74 4.91
CA LEU A 194 2.74 12.95 3.76
C LEU A 194 2.03 11.61 3.73
N ARG A 195 1.98 10.90 4.87
CA ARG A 195 1.28 9.61 4.92
C ARG A 195 -0.20 9.74 4.60
N GLN A 196 -0.84 10.78 5.11
CA GLN A 196 -2.26 11.04 4.86
C GLN A 196 -2.52 11.31 3.38
N SER A 197 -1.60 11.96 2.67
CA SER A 197 -1.68 12.17 1.23
C SER A 197 -1.40 10.91 0.41
N THR A 198 -0.56 9.98 0.87
CA THR A 198 -0.22 8.78 0.08
C THR A 198 -1.09 7.56 0.36
N LYS A 199 -1.78 7.49 1.51
CA LYS A 199 -2.46 6.27 1.98
C LYS A 199 -3.49 5.67 1.02
N SER A 200 -4.09 6.47 0.13
CA SER A 200 -5.10 6.01 -0.84
C SER A 200 -4.50 5.68 -2.20
N LEU A 201 -3.22 5.96 -2.44
CA LEU A 201 -2.59 5.70 -3.74
C LEU A 201 -2.60 4.24 -4.16
N PRO A 202 -2.38 3.23 -3.28
CA PRO A 202 -2.40 1.83 -3.69
C PRO A 202 -3.77 1.41 -4.21
N GLU A 203 -4.84 1.78 -3.51
CA GLU A 203 -6.23 1.49 -3.91
C GLU A 203 -6.58 2.20 -5.23
N LEU A 204 -6.23 3.48 -5.37
CA LEU A 204 -6.48 4.24 -6.60
C LEU A 204 -5.65 3.73 -7.79
N LEU A 205 -4.45 3.22 -7.53
CA LEU A 205 -3.62 2.59 -8.55
C LEU A 205 -4.22 1.26 -9.00
N ASP A 206 -4.76 0.47 -8.08
CA ASP A 206 -5.47 -0.76 -8.38
C ASP A 206 -6.70 -0.46 -9.27
N ASP A 207 -7.54 0.50 -8.88
CA ASP A 207 -8.68 0.97 -9.69
C ASP A 207 -8.24 1.44 -11.09
N LEU A 208 -7.10 2.13 -11.18
CA LEU A 208 -6.51 2.55 -12.45
C LEU A 208 -6.12 1.33 -13.29
N VAL A 209 -5.34 0.39 -12.73
CA VAL A 209 -4.85 -0.80 -13.43
C VAL A 209 -6.02 -1.69 -13.88
N LEU A 210 -7.02 -1.90 -13.02
CA LEU A 210 -8.24 -2.64 -13.37
C LEU A 210 -8.99 -2.00 -14.53
N SER A 211 -9.06 -0.66 -14.58
CA SER A 211 -9.70 0.06 -15.69
C SER A 211 -8.93 -0.01 -17.01
N MET A 212 -7.68 -0.49 -17.00
CA MET A 212 -6.88 -0.70 -18.21
C MET A 212 -7.17 -2.03 -18.89
N TYR A 213 -7.78 -3.00 -18.21
CA TYR A 213 -8.09 -4.31 -18.82
C TYR A 213 -9.29 -4.22 -19.78
N PRO A 214 -9.34 -5.07 -20.83
CA PRO A 214 -10.44 -5.07 -21.77
C PRO A 214 -11.77 -5.59 -21.19
N PRO A 215 -12.93 -5.16 -21.72
CA PRO A 215 -13.08 -4.03 -22.64
C PRO A 215 -12.80 -2.70 -21.93
N VAL A 216 -11.92 -1.87 -22.52
CA VAL A 216 -11.43 -0.64 -21.87
C VAL A 216 -12.51 0.44 -21.90
N ASN A 217 -12.90 0.92 -20.72
CA ASN A 217 -13.76 2.09 -20.59
C ASN A 217 -12.88 3.35 -20.43
N TRP A 218 -12.70 4.09 -21.52
CA TRP A 218 -11.83 5.27 -21.58
C TRP A 218 -12.23 6.38 -20.61
N ASP A 219 -13.53 6.62 -20.39
CA ASP A 219 -14.01 7.64 -19.46
C ASP A 219 -13.61 7.31 -18.02
N VAL A 220 -13.77 6.04 -17.63
CA VAL A 220 -13.37 5.55 -16.30
C VAL A 220 -11.86 5.60 -16.14
N LEU A 221 -11.12 5.15 -17.16
CA LEU A 221 -9.66 5.15 -17.15
C LEU A 221 -9.07 6.56 -17.01
N VAL A 222 -9.60 7.53 -17.75
CA VAL A 222 -9.21 8.94 -17.66
C VAL A 222 -9.54 9.50 -16.27
N LYS A 223 -10.75 9.25 -15.77
CA LYS A 223 -11.16 9.69 -14.43
C LYS A 223 -10.24 9.13 -13.34
N ASN A 224 -9.97 7.82 -13.35
CA ASN A 224 -9.09 7.16 -12.37
C ASN A 224 -7.67 7.72 -12.45
N SER A 225 -7.18 8.01 -13.66
CA SER A 225 -5.89 8.65 -13.87
C SER A 225 -5.80 10.03 -13.24
N HIS A 226 -6.85 10.86 -13.38
CA HIS A 226 -6.89 12.18 -12.75
C HIS A 226 -6.85 12.07 -11.23
N LEU A 227 -7.63 11.17 -10.63
CA LEU A 227 -7.63 10.93 -9.19
C LEU A 227 -6.24 10.54 -8.68
N VAL A 228 -5.57 9.59 -9.35
CA VAL A 228 -4.19 9.20 -9.01
C VAL A 228 -3.23 10.38 -9.12
N MET A 229 -3.31 11.15 -10.20
CA MET A 229 -2.42 12.30 -10.41
C MET A 229 -2.65 13.42 -9.38
N ASP A 230 -3.90 13.71 -9.01
CA ASP A 230 -4.24 14.71 -7.97
C ASP A 230 -3.61 14.34 -6.63
N VAL A 231 -3.71 13.06 -6.26
CA VAL A 231 -3.12 12.55 -5.01
C VAL A 231 -1.59 12.57 -5.08
N CYS A 232 -1.00 12.23 -6.23
CA CYS A 232 0.45 12.34 -6.44
C CYS A 232 0.95 13.79 -6.30
N GLU A 233 0.24 14.76 -6.88
CA GLU A 233 0.57 16.19 -6.77
C GLU A 233 0.42 16.68 -5.33
N ALA A 234 -0.64 16.27 -4.63
CA ALA A 234 -0.82 16.59 -3.22
C ALA A 234 0.31 16.03 -2.35
N ALA A 235 0.70 14.76 -2.54
CA ALA A 235 1.83 14.16 -1.83
C ALA A 235 3.17 14.85 -2.16
N LEU A 236 3.41 15.18 -3.43
CA LEU A 236 4.61 15.90 -3.86
C LEU A 236 4.70 17.30 -3.23
N SER A 237 3.57 18.00 -3.10
CA SER A 237 3.52 19.31 -2.43
C SER A 237 3.93 19.22 -0.95
N VAL A 238 3.62 18.10 -0.29
CA VAL A 238 4.07 17.84 1.08
C VAL A 238 5.56 17.50 1.11
N LEU A 239 6.05 16.66 0.20
CA LEU A 239 7.48 16.31 0.11
C LEU A 239 8.37 17.54 -0.08
N LEU A 240 7.93 18.50 -0.88
CA LEU A 240 8.67 19.73 -1.18
C LEU A 240 8.78 20.69 0.02
N ARG A 241 8.08 20.43 1.14
CA ARG A 241 8.20 21.26 2.34
C ARG A 241 9.60 21.10 2.94
N ARG A 242 10.16 22.22 3.44
CA ARG A 242 11.52 22.30 4.02
C ARG A 242 11.78 21.32 5.17
N GLN A 243 10.73 20.91 5.88
CA GLN A 243 10.84 19.93 6.97
C GLN A 243 11.19 18.53 6.46
N LEU A 244 10.91 18.23 5.18
CA LEU A 244 11.17 16.94 4.56
C LEU A 244 12.27 17.05 3.51
N ALA A 245 12.12 17.85 2.45
CA ALA A 245 13.15 17.97 1.42
C ALA A 245 14.36 18.80 1.91
N THR A 246 15.55 18.31 1.61
CA THR A 246 16.80 19.09 1.62
C THR A 246 17.16 19.52 0.20
N GLU A 247 18.14 20.41 0.04
CA GLU A 247 18.62 20.89 -1.27
C GLU A 247 18.99 19.74 -2.23
N GLU A 248 19.54 18.64 -1.71
CA GLU A 248 19.91 17.46 -2.50
C GLU A 248 18.70 16.76 -3.15
N HIS A 249 17.51 16.91 -2.58
CA HIS A 249 16.28 16.29 -3.08
C HIS A 249 15.53 17.18 -4.08
N LEU A 250 15.74 18.50 -4.06
CA LEU A 250 14.89 19.44 -4.80
C LEU A 250 14.90 19.18 -6.31
N GLN A 251 16.07 18.91 -6.89
CA GLN A 251 16.19 18.67 -8.33
C GLN A 251 15.38 17.45 -8.78
N SER A 252 15.43 16.35 -8.02
CA SER A 252 14.73 15.11 -8.37
C SER A 252 13.21 15.23 -8.17
N LEU A 253 12.77 15.95 -7.14
CA LEU A 253 11.37 16.25 -6.88
C LEU A 253 10.77 17.20 -7.93
N GLN A 254 11.50 18.21 -8.37
CA GLN A 254 11.09 19.10 -9.46
C GLN A 254 10.97 18.36 -10.80
N PHE A 255 11.89 17.44 -11.08
CA PHE A 255 11.80 16.56 -12.25
C PHE A 255 10.52 15.72 -12.20
N LEU A 256 10.20 15.11 -11.05
CA LEU A 256 8.95 14.34 -10.89
C LEU A 256 7.71 15.22 -11.08
N SER A 257 7.71 16.44 -10.53
CA SER A 257 6.61 17.41 -10.74
C SER A 257 6.38 17.71 -12.22
N THR A 258 7.47 17.92 -12.96
CA THR A 258 7.41 18.24 -14.40
C THR A 258 6.93 17.04 -15.21
N ALA A 259 7.40 15.84 -14.85
CA ALA A 259 6.98 14.60 -15.48
C ALA A 259 5.48 14.32 -15.25
N LEU A 260 4.97 14.52 -14.03
CA LEU A 260 3.55 14.40 -13.71
C LEU A 260 2.69 15.36 -14.54
N ALA A 261 3.08 16.62 -14.62
CA ALA A 261 2.36 17.62 -15.42
C ALA A 261 2.34 17.26 -16.93
N HIS A 262 3.44 16.71 -17.45
CA HIS A 262 3.51 16.23 -18.83
C HIS A 262 2.62 15.00 -19.07
N THR A 263 2.62 14.04 -18.14
CA THR A 263 1.75 12.86 -18.20
C THR A 263 0.28 13.26 -18.16
N ARG A 264 -0.10 14.21 -17.29
CA ARG A 264 -1.48 14.74 -17.21
C ARG A 264 -1.94 15.30 -18.55
N ARG A 265 -1.14 16.18 -19.17
CA ARG A 265 -1.46 16.72 -20.50
C ARG A 265 -1.62 15.62 -21.55
N LYS A 266 -0.81 14.57 -21.49
CA LYS A 266 -0.96 13.43 -22.39
C LYS A 266 -2.27 12.68 -22.18
N VAL A 267 -2.65 12.42 -20.93
CA VAL A 267 -3.95 11.81 -20.60
C VAL A 267 -5.09 12.66 -21.17
N ASP A 268 -5.05 13.99 -20.97
CA ASP A 268 -6.06 14.90 -21.52
C ASP A 268 -6.14 14.83 -23.05
N THR A 269 -4.99 14.79 -23.74
CA THR A 269 -4.97 14.68 -25.20
C THR A 269 -5.50 13.33 -25.69
N THR A 270 -5.21 12.24 -24.98
CA THR A 270 -5.72 10.91 -25.33
C THR A 270 -7.23 10.83 -25.11
N ALA A 271 -7.74 11.46 -24.05
CA ALA A 271 -9.17 11.55 -23.76
C ALA A 271 -9.96 12.31 -24.84
N ALA A 272 -9.37 13.34 -25.45
CA ALA A 272 -10.00 14.08 -26.54
C ALA A 272 -10.12 13.32 -27.88
N HIS A 273 -9.43 12.17 -28.00
CA HIS A 273 -9.38 11.33 -29.22
C HIS A 273 -9.85 9.88 -28.99
N GLY A 274 -10.50 9.62 -27.84
CA GLY A 274 -11.17 8.36 -27.51
C GLY A 274 -12.68 8.56 -27.57
#